data_AF-A0A1Y2RDB8-F1
#
_entry.id   AF-A0A1Y2RDB8-F1
#
_cell.length_a   1.000
_cell.length_b   1.000
_cell.length_c   1.000
_cell.angle_alpha   90.00
_cell.angle_beta   90.00
_cell.angle_gamma   90.00
#
_symmetry.space_group_name_H-M   'P 1'
#
loop_
_entity.id
_entity.type
_entity.pdbx_description
1 polymer ?
#
loop_
_entity_poly.entity_id
_entity_poly.type
_entity_poly.pdbx_seq_one_letter_code
_entity_poly.pdbx_strand_id
1 'polypeptide(L)'
;MKRIFTLFTALLLTVALFAADRRPVVTVNSSKNYKIVIDGRSYYSNDRNIRLANLHNGRHTIKVFEMKRMGYNQRERLVAATSFHVNRKNVHINIDRFGNINIREVRNNGRFDNDRDWDDRDYRDDNRRF
;
A
#
# COMPACT_ATOMS: atom_id res chain seq x y z
N MET A 1 51.37 -1.11 13.20
CA MET A 1 50.49 -1.87 12.27
C MET A 1 49.14 -2.33 12.85
N LYS A 2 48.93 -2.43 14.17
CA LYS A 2 47.67 -2.97 14.76
C LYS A 2 46.48 -1.99 14.78
N ARG A 3 46.75 -0.67 14.77
CA ARG A 3 45.72 0.39 14.94
C ARG A 3 44.88 0.65 13.68
N ILE A 4 45.46 0.44 12.51
CA ILE A 4 44.79 0.62 11.22
C ILE A 4 43.72 -0.46 11.04
N PHE A 5 44.04 -1.71 11.41
CA PHE A 5 43.09 -2.82 11.35
C PHE A 5 41.85 -2.57 12.22
N THR A 6 42.02 -2.11 13.47
CA THR A 6 40.91 -1.78 14.37
C THR A 6 40.02 -0.64 13.85
N LEU A 7 40.60 0.36 13.17
CA LEU A 7 39.84 1.45 12.55
C LEU A 7 39.02 0.95 11.36
N PHE A 8 39.61 0.11 10.51
CA PHE A 8 38.89 -0.49 9.39
C PHE A 8 37.74 -1.40 9.85
N THR A 9 37.95 -2.22 10.89
CA THR A 9 36.88 -3.07 11.44
C THR A 9 35.76 -2.25 12.07
N ALA A 10 36.09 -1.15 12.76
CA ALA A 10 35.08 -0.26 13.33
C ALA A 10 34.26 0.45 12.24
N LEU A 11 34.92 0.90 11.16
CA LEU A 11 34.28 1.52 10.01
C LEU A 11 33.36 0.54 9.26
N LEU A 12 33.80 -0.72 9.09
CA LEU A 12 32.96 -1.74 8.44
C LEU A 12 31.74 -2.11 9.29
N LEU A 13 31.88 -2.14 10.63
CA LEU A 13 30.76 -2.40 11.53
C LEU A 13 29.70 -1.28 11.48
N THR A 14 30.12 0.00 11.40
CA THR A 14 29.17 1.12 11.31
C THR A 14 28.41 1.10 9.98
N VAL A 15 29.08 0.81 8.87
CA VAL A 15 28.44 0.69 7.54
C VAL A 15 27.46 -0.49 7.49
N ALA A 16 27.78 -1.62 8.13
CA ALA A 16 26.90 -2.79 8.17
C ALA A 16 25.56 -2.51 8.90
N LEU A 17 25.55 -1.64 9.91
CA LEU A 17 24.33 -1.29 10.65
C LEU A 17 23.36 -0.46 9.80
N PHE A 18 23.86 0.44 8.96
CA PHE A 18 22.99 1.29 8.11
C PHE A 18 22.40 0.53 6.91
N ALA A 19 23.09 -0.49 6.39
CA ALA A 19 22.59 -1.29 5.27
C ALA A 19 21.43 -2.24 5.67
N ALA A 20 21.25 -2.52 6.96
CA ALA A 20 20.23 -3.43 7.46
C ALA A 20 18.83 -2.80 7.62
N ASP A 21 18.74 -1.46 7.72
CA ASP A 21 17.47 -0.75 7.95
C ASP A 21 16.71 -0.52 6.62
N ARG A 22 16.19 -1.60 6.03
CA ARG A 22 15.23 -1.49 4.93
C ARG A 22 13.84 -1.23 5.49
N ARG A 23 13.34 -0.01 5.30
CA ARG A 23 11.99 0.39 5.72
C ARG A 23 10.95 0.01 4.67
N PRO A 24 9.95 -0.81 5.00
CA PRO A 24 8.88 -1.14 4.08
C PRO A 24 7.96 0.06 3.88
N VAL A 25 7.54 0.28 2.63
CA VAL A 25 6.55 1.30 2.32
C VAL A 25 5.19 0.63 2.15
N VAL A 26 4.20 1.13 2.89
CA VAL A 26 2.81 0.74 2.72
C VAL A 26 2.10 1.81 1.91
N THR A 27 1.62 1.42 0.73
CA THR A 27 0.87 2.29 -0.16
C THR A 27 -0.60 1.92 -0.05
N VAL A 28 -1.44 2.87 0.34
CA VAL A 28 -2.89 2.68 0.43
C VAL A 28 -3.56 3.48 -0.67
N ASN A 29 -4.20 2.78 -1.60
CA ASN A 29 -4.98 3.41 -2.65
C ASN A 29 -6.47 3.26 -2.36
N SER A 30 -7.23 4.30 -2.67
CA SER A 30 -8.67 4.30 -2.46
C SER A 30 -9.38 5.00 -3.60
N SER A 31 -10.50 4.42 -4.01
CA SER A 31 -11.34 4.92 -5.10
C SER A 31 -12.31 6.04 -4.68
N LYS A 32 -12.52 6.25 -3.37
CA LYS A 32 -13.45 7.24 -2.81
C LYS A 32 -12.84 7.95 -1.60
N ASN A 33 -13.55 8.95 -1.08
CA ASN A 33 -13.21 9.63 0.15
C ASN A 33 -13.56 8.76 1.36
N TYR A 34 -12.65 7.87 1.74
CA TYR A 34 -12.71 7.10 2.98
C TYR A 34 -11.84 7.73 4.06
N LYS A 35 -12.26 7.57 5.32
CA LYS A 35 -11.40 7.76 6.49
C LYS A 35 -10.77 6.41 6.79
N ILE A 36 -9.45 6.34 6.68
CA ILE A 36 -8.68 5.11 6.83
C ILE A 36 -7.89 5.25 8.13
N VAL A 37 -8.12 4.34 9.07
CA VAL A 37 -7.45 4.35 10.37
C VAL A 37 -6.50 3.18 10.43
N ILE A 38 -5.20 3.45 10.60
CA ILE A 38 -4.15 2.44 10.72
C ILE A 38 -3.52 2.58 12.09
N ASP A 39 -3.65 1.54 12.92
CA ASP A 39 -3.17 1.52 14.31
C ASP A 39 -3.57 2.76 15.13
N GLY A 40 -4.79 3.24 14.91
CA GLY A 40 -5.34 4.43 15.59
C GLY A 40 -5.00 5.77 14.91
N ARG A 41 -4.09 5.80 13.93
CA ARG A 41 -3.79 7.00 13.15
C ARG A 41 -4.80 7.15 12.02
N SER A 42 -5.50 8.28 11.99
CA SER A 42 -6.51 8.56 10.96
C SER A 42 -5.89 9.26 9.76
N TYR A 43 -6.17 8.74 8.58
CA TYR A 43 -5.79 9.27 7.28
C TYR A 43 -7.05 9.50 6.46
N TYR A 44 -7.12 10.65 5.78
CA TYR A 44 -8.25 11.00 4.94
C TYR A 44 -7.85 10.79 3.49
N SER A 45 -8.59 9.95 2.77
CA SER A 45 -8.36 9.63 1.36
C SER A 45 -8.80 10.76 0.41
N ASN A 46 -8.54 12.03 0.77
CA ASN A 46 -8.65 13.12 -0.20
C ASN A 46 -7.55 12.95 -1.27
N ASP A 47 -6.37 12.51 -0.83
CA ASP A 47 -5.33 11.98 -1.69
C ASP A 47 -5.61 10.50 -1.90
N ARG A 48 -5.99 10.13 -3.13
CA ARG A 48 -6.31 8.75 -3.55
C ARG A 48 -5.20 7.73 -3.27
N ASN A 49 -4.03 8.19 -2.82
CA ASN A 49 -2.84 7.42 -2.51
C ASN A 49 -2.21 7.96 -1.21
N ILE A 50 -2.16 7.13 -0.18
CA ILE A 50 -1.49 7.42 1.10
C ILE A 50 -0.25 6.53 1.20
N ARG A 51 0.92 7.14 1.38
CA ARG A 51 2.19 6.41 1.57
C ARG A 51 2.64 6.48 3.02
N LEU A 52 2.86 5.32 3.63
CA LEU A 52 3.28 5.17 5.02
C LEU A 52 4.66 4.52 5.01
N ALA A 53 5.70 5.32 5.29
CA ALA A 53 7.10 4.87 5.23
C ALA A 53 7.71 4.48 6.59
N ASN A 54 6.95 4.58 7.68
CA ASN A 54 7.41 4.38 9.06
C ASN A 54 6.57 3.37 9.85
N LEU A 55 6.07 2.33 9.17
CA LEU A 55 5.45 1.20 9.85
C LEU A 55 6.57 0.22 10.25
N HIS A 56 6.64 -0.12 11.53
CA HIS A 56 7.57 -1.12 12.02
C HIS A 56 7.21 -2.51 11.48
N ASN A 57 8.14 -3.46 11.50
CA ASN A 57 7.79 -4.83 11.16
C ASN A 57 6.86 -5.39 12.24
N GLY A 58 5.75 -6.01 11.85
CA GLY A 58 4.77 -6.52 12.79
C GLY A 58 3.35 -6.56 12.25
N ARG A 59 2.42 -6.88 13.15
CA ARG A 59 0.98 -6.91 12.83
C ARG A 59 0.40 -5.51 13.01
N HIS A 60 -0.27 -5.05 11.97
CA HIS A 60 -0.96 -3.76 11.92
C HIS A 60 -2.45 -3.98 11.69
N THR A 61 -3.25 -3.02 12.11
CA THR A 61 -4.70 -3.02 11.94
C THR A 61 -5.10 -1.86 11.04
N ILE A 62 -6.01 -2.14 10.10
CA ILE A 62 -6.60 -1.14 9.23
C ILE A 62 -8.12 -1.17 9.37
N LYS A 63 -8.71 0.00 9.54
CA LYS A 63 -10.16 0.22 9.57
C LYS A 63 -10.52 1.26 8.54
N VAL A 64 -11.54 0.97 7.75
CA VAL A 64 -12.01 1.85 6.69
C VAL A 64 -13.41 2.33 7.06
N PHE A 65 -13.56 3.64 7.14
CA PHE A 65 -14.81 4.31 7.46
C PHE A 65 -15.31 5.09 6.26
N GLU A 66 -16.56 4.84 5.87
CA GLU A 66 -17.29 5.69 4.94
C GLU A 66 -17.75 6.95 5.66
N MET A 67 -17.37 8.09 5.11
CA MET A 67 -17.82 9.39 5.56
C MET A 67 -19.07 9.77 4.78
N LYS A 68 -20.25 9.63 5.41
CA LYS A 68 -21.51 10.06 4.81
C LYS A 68 -21.88 11.43 5.36
N ARG A 69 -21.98 12.41 4.47
CA ARG A 69 -22.47 13.75 4.82
C ARG A 69 -23.99 13.70 4.79
N MET A 70 -24.64 13.90 5.93
CA MET A 70 -26.09 13.95 6.05
C MET A 70 -26.45 15.30 6.66
N GLY A 71 -26.66 16.30 5.79
CA GLY A 71 -26.84 17.70 6.19
C GLY A 71 -25.59 18.27 6.86
N TYR A 72 -25.77 18.87 8.04
CA TYR A 72 -24.69 19.45 8.86
C TYR A 72 -23.89 18.41 9.66
N ASN A 73 -24.36 17.17 9.75
CA ASN A 73 -23.68 16.10 10.46
C ASN A 73 -22.89 15.19 9.50
N GLN A 74 -21.64 14.94 9.86
CA GLN A 74 -20.83 13.89 9.25
C GLN A 74 -20.98 12.62 10.09
N ARG A 75 -21.53 11.56 9.49
CA ARG A 75 -21.60 10.25 10.15
C ARG A 75 -20.53 9.34 9.57
N GLU A 76 -19.74 8.76 10.46
CA GLU A 76 -18.75 7.74 10.12
C GLU A 76 -19.39 6.36 10.23
N ARG A 77 -19.27 5.55 9.18
CA ARG A 77 -19.70 4.15 9.18
C ARG A 77 -18.51 3.26 8.91
N LEU A 78 -18.23 2.31 9.80
CA LEU A 78 -17.22 1.28 9.53
C LEU A 78 -17.69 0.40 8.37
N VAL A 79 -16.89 0.31 7.31
CA VAL A 79 -17.18 -0.50 6.13
C VAL A 79 -16.39 -1.80 6.16
N ALA A 80 -15.12 -1.71 6.52
CA ALA A 80 -14.25 -2.86 6.60
C ALA A 80 -13.19 -2.66 7.68
N ALA A 81 -12.80 -3.76 8.31
CA ALA A 81 -11.69 -3.81 9.25
C ALA A 81 -10.91 -5.10 9.03
N THR A 82 -9.60 -5.01 8.95
CA THR A 82 -8.73 -6.17 8.83
C THR A 82 -7.38 -5.92 9.49
N SER A 83 -6.58 -6.96 9.62
CA SER A 83 -5.20 -6.86 10.04
C SER A 83 -4.28 -7.34 8.94
N PHE A 84 -3.15 -6.68 8.78
CA PHE A 84 -2.11 -7.04 7.83
C PHE A 84 -0.76 -7.12 8.53
N HIS A 85 0.16 -7.86 7.95
CA HIS A 85 1.50 -8.01 8.49
C HIS A 85 2.48 -7.24 7.62
N VAL A 86 3.30 -6.41 8.24
CA VAL A 86 4.36 -5.66 7.58
C VAL A 86 5.68 -6.33 7.88
N ASN A 87 6.39 -6.65 6.80
CA ASN A 87 7.71 -7.28 6.80
C ASN A 87 8.68 -6.40 6.01
N ARG A 88 9.86 -6.93 5.64
CA ARG A 88 10.84 -6.24 4.78
C ARG A 88 10.37 -5.88 3.35
N LYS A 89 9.11 -6.18 2.98
CA LYS A 89 8.55 -5.96 1.65
C LYS A 89 7.54 -4.81 1.67
N ASN A 90 7.36 -4.19 0.52
CA ASN A 90 6.34 -3.17 0.36
C ASN A 90 4.96 -3.84 0.35
N VAL A 91 3.97 -3.16 0.94
CA VAL A 91 2.59 -3.64 1.00
C VAL A 91 1.72 -2.65 0.25
N HIS A 92 0.91 -3.15 -0.67
CA HIS A 92 -0.10 -2.37 -1.38
C HIS A 92 -1.46 -2.76 -0.85
N ILE A 93 -2.18 -1.78 -0.32
CA ILE A 93 -3.54 -1.94 0.17
C ILE A 93 -4.45 -1.16 -0.78
N ASN A 94 -5.32 -1.87 -1.48
CA ASN A 94 -6.30 -1.25 -2.36
C ASN A 94 -7.68 -1.33 -1.73
N ILE A 95 -8.38 -0.20 -1.69
CA ILE A 95 -9.74 -0.07 -1.19
C ILE A 95 -10.66 0.25 -2.37
N ASP A 96 -11.56 -0.67 -2.67
CA ASP A 96 -12.50 -0.51 -3.78
C ASP A 96 -13.63 0.48 -3.46
N ARG A 97 -14.54 0.70 -4.41
CA ARG A 97 -15.65 1.66 -4.27
C ARG A 97 -16.72 1.25 -3.26
N PHE A 98 -16.66 0.00 -2.82
CA PHE A 98 -17.55 -0.63 -1.86
C PHE A 98 -16.89 -0.74 -0.48
N GLY A 99 -15.62 -0.34 -0.35
CA GLY A 99 -14.83 -0.39 0.88
C GLY A 99 -14.20 -1.76 1.15
N ASN A 100 -14.19 -2.68 0.18
CA ASN A 100 -13.46 -3.94 0.30
C ASN A 100 -11.96 -3.67 0.28
N ILE A 101 -11.24 -4.38 1.15
CA ILE A 101 -9.80 -4.21 1.35
C ILE A 101 -9.07 -5.38 0.69
N ASN A 102 -8.21 -5.07 -0.29
CA ASN A 102 -7.33 -6.02 -0.94
C ASN A 102 -5.87 -5.70 -0.59
N ILE A 103 -5.19 -6.65 0.06
CA ILE A 103 -3.81 -6.46 0.54
C ILE A 103 -2.89 -7.35 -0.29
N ARG A 104 -1.85 -6.75 -0.88
CA ARG A 104 -0.84 -7.45 -1.68
C ARG A 104 0.57 -7.08 -1.22
N GLU A 105 1.41 -8.08 -1.03
CA GLU A 105 2.85 -7.86 -0.86
C GLU A 105 3.48 -7.65 -2.23
N VAL A 106 4.08 -6.48 -2.45
CA VAL A 106 4.87 -6.22 -3.66
C VAL A 106 6.28 -6.70 -3.41
N ARG A 107 6.65 -7.82 -4.04
CA ARG A 107 8.04 -8.20 -4.17
C ARG A 107 8.66 -7.19 -5.13
N ASN A 108 9.72 -6.52 -4.69
CA ASN A 108 10.48 -5.59 -5.52
C ASN A 108 11.29 -6.39 -6.55
N ASN A 109 10.61 -7.12 -7.42
CA ASN A 109 11.19 -7.81 -8.56
C ASN A 109 10.84 -6.94 -9.75
N GLY A 110 11.82 -6.18 -10.26
CA GLY A 110 11.65 -5.19 -11.32
C GLY A 110 11.22 -5.81 -12.65
N ARG A 111 9.98 -6.28 -12.75
CA ARG A 111 9.34 -6.68 -13.97
C ARG A 111 8.04 -5.91 -14.05
N PHE A 112 7.98 -5.09 -15.08
CA PHE A 112 6.78 -4.42 -15.53
C PHE A 112 5.75 -5.50 -15.85
N ASP A 113 4.85 -5.78 -14.90
CA ASP A 113 3.65 -6.56 -15.16
C ASP A 113 2.76 -5.70 -16.07
N ASN A 114 2.95 -5.88 -17.37
CA ASN A 114 2.04 -5.45 -18.43
C ASN A 114 0.81 -6.36 -18.38
N ASP A 115 0.03 -6.26 -17.30
CA ASP A 115 -1.29 -6.87 -17.21
C ASP A 115 -2.25 -6.00 -18.03
N ARG A 116 -2.19 -6.14 -19.35
CA ARG A 116 -3.27 -5.73 -20.28
C ARG A 116 -4.01 -6.98 -20.74
N ASP A 117 -4.56 -7.71 -19.78
CA ASP A 117 -5.72 -8.56 -20.03
C ASP A 117 -6.96 -7.68 -19.89
N TRP A 118 -7.47 -7.20 -21.02
CA TRP A 118 -8.84 -6.71 -21.14
C TRP A 118 -9.52 -7.54 -22.23
N ASP A 119 -10.43 -8.36 -21.75
CA ASP A 119 -11.34 -9.24 -22.47
C ASP A 119 -12.06 -8.56 -23.65
N ASP A 120 -12.15 -9.34 -24.73
CA ASP A 120 -13.29 -9.55 -25.62
C ASP A 120 -14.41 -8.50 -25.64
N ARG A 121 -14.65 -7.92 -26.82
CA ARG A 121 -16.01 -7.76 -27.36
C ARG A 121 -16.04 -7.97 -28.87
N ASP A 122 -16.63 -9.10 -29.23
CA ASP A 122 -17.35 -9.35 -30.48
C ASP A 122 -17.96 -8.09 -31.11
N TYR A 123 -17.60 -7.85 -32.37
CA TYR A 123 -18.52 -7.28 -33.35
C TYR A 123 -18.47 -8.15 -34.61
N ARG A 124 -19.29 -9.21 -34.60
CA ARG A 124 -19.98 -9.64 -35.82
C ARG A 124 -20.88 -8.48 -36.23
N ASP A 125 -20.54 -7.80 -37.32
CA ASP A 125 -21.54 -7.02 -38.04
C ASP A 125 -21.39 -7.23 -39.54
N ASP A 126 -22.32 -8.04 -40.01
CA ASP A 126 -22.89 -8.23 -41.33
C ASP A 126 -22.99 -6.92 -42.15
N ASN A 127 -22.42 -6.86 -43.37
CA ASN A 127 -23.07 -6.14 -44.47
C ASN A 127 -22.42 -6.27 -45.86
N ARG A 128 -23.20 -6.87 -46.77
CA ARG A 128 -23.51 -6.43 -48.16
C ARG A 128 -22.36 -6.43 -49.17
N ARG A 129 -22.32 -7.39 -50.11
CA ARG A 129 -22.98 -7.29 -51.44
C ARG A 129 -22.91 -5.87 -52.02
N PHE A 130 -22.06 -5.66 -53.01
CA PHE A 130 -22.39 -5.19 -54.37
C PHE A 130 -21.21 -5.52 -55.30
#